data_AF-A0A8J3PAV6-F1
#
_entry.id   AF-A0A8J3PAV6-F1
#
_cell.length_a   1.000
_cell.length_b   1.000
_cell.length_c   1.000
_cell.angle_alpha   90.00
_cell.angle_beta   90.00
_cell.angle_gamma   90.00
#
_symmetry.space_group_name_H-M   'P 1'
#
loop_
_entity.id
_entity.type
_entity.pdbx_description
1 polymer ?
#
loop_
_entity_poly.entity_id
_entity_poly.type
_entity_poly.pdbx_seq_one_letter_code
_entity_poly.pdbx_strand_id
1 'polypeptide(L)'
;MLTRLRRRIGWWAVPVEVLALVGVIQLSLVALIAVLGSEPGPFSWRMFLSVWVFFAAVGTASAWWDRRRGGQEDEPAWRARAPRRLLLGIAIADVWWSATVAASGLSVYQGGLGLWCAVPLTALGVFPLVLLRHLAGRYEQAETAAS
;
A
#
# COMPACT_ATOMS: atom_id res chain seq x y z
N MET A 1 16.76 -5.03 -13.64
CA MET A 1 16.81 -6.48 -13.28
C MET A 1 15.44 -7.00 -12.82
N LEU A 2 14.75 -6.29 -11.92
CA LEU A 2 13.37 -6.59 -11.45
C LEU A 2 12.31 -6.69 -12.56
N THR A 3 12.36 -5.83 -13.58
CA THR A 3 11.42 -5.84 -14.72
C THR A 3 11.51 -7.12 -15.56
N ARG A 4 12.71 -7.72 -15.71
CA ARG A 4 12.89 -9.00 -16.40
C ARG A 4 12.39 -10.19 -15.58
N LEU A 5 12.58 -10.16 -14.25
CA LEU A 5 11.99 -11.16 -13.34
C LEU A 5 10.46 -11.11 -13.36
N ARG A 6 9.88 -9.89 -13.28
CA ARG A 6 8.43 -9.69 -13.31
C ARG A 6 7.78 -10.19 -14.59
N ARG A 7 8.48 -10.12 -15.74
CA ARG A 7 8.04 -10.73 -17.01
C ARG A 7 8.00 -12.27 -16.96
N ARG A 8 8.98 -12.92 -16.32
CA ARG A 8 9.01 -14.39 -16.21
C ARG A 8 7.99 -14.94 -15.22
N ILE A 9 7.72 -14.19 -14.16
CA ILE A 9 6.86 -14.59 -13.05
C ILE A 9 5.38 -14.29 -13.38
N GLY A 10 5.10 -13.29 -14.23
CA GLY A 10 3.76 -12.97 -14.68
C GLY A 10 2.84 -12.62 -13.51
N TRP A 11 1.71 -13.31 -13.38
CA TRP A 11 0.74 -13.07 -12.31
C TRP A 11 1.23 -13.46 -10.92
N TRP A 12 2.23 -14.34 -10.82
CA TRP A 12 2.84 -14.71 -9.54
C TRP A 12 3.64 -13.58 -8.89
N ALA A 13 3.91 -12.49 -9.63
CA ALA A 13 4.60 -11.33 -9.07
C ALA A 13 3.73 -10.63 -8.02
N VAL A 14 2.41 -10.63 -8.19
CA VAL A 14 1.45 -10.00 -7.27
C VAL A 14 1.52 -10.64 -5.87
N PRO A 15 1.29 -11.96 -5.68
CA PRO A 15 1.35 -12.56 -4.36
C PRO A 15 2.75 -12.46 -3.74
N VAL A 16 3.82 -12.54 -4.54
CA VAL A 16 5.21 -12.39 -4.04
C VAL A 16 5.48 -10.98 -3.52
N GLU A 17 5.09 -9.94 -4.27
CA GLU A 17 5.24 -8.54 -3.83
C GLU A 17 4.39 -8.24 -2.59
N VAL A 18 3.16 -8.77 -2.52
CA VAL A 18 2.31 -8.66 -1.33
C VAL A 18 2.97 -9.32 -0.13
N LEU A 19 3.45 -10.56 -0.25
CA LEU A 19 4.12 -11.26 0.84
C LEU A 19 5.38 -10.54 1.31
N ALA A 20 6.19 -10.04 0.38
CA ALA A 20 7.40 -9.28 0.72
C ALA A 20 7.08 -8.00 1.49
N LEU A 21 6.11 -7.21 1.02
CA LEU A 21 5.69 -5.97 1.69
C LEU A 21 5.10 -6.25 3.07
N VAL A 22 4.18 -7.21 3.16
CA VAL A 22 3.59 -7.62 4.44
C VAL A 22 4.70 -8.09 5.40
N GLY A 23 5.65 -8.90 4.93
CA GLY A 23 6.77 -9.37 5.74
C GLY A 23 7.62 -8.22 6.30
N VAL A 24 8.00 -7.25 5.45
CA VAL A 24 8.75 -6.07 5.88
C VAL A 24 7.99 -5.28 6.94
N ILE A 25 6.70 -5.01 6.71
CA ILE A 25 5.85 -4.25 7.65
C ILE A 25 5.76 -4.96 8.99
N GLN A 26 5.57 -6.28 8.99
CA GLN A 26 5.49 -7.06 10.23
C GLN A 26 6.82 -7.08 10.97
N LEU A 27 7.95 -7.24 10.27
CA LEU A 27 9.27 -7.14 10.90
C LEU A 27 9.51 -5.76 11.50
N SER A 28 9.11 -4.69 10.81
CA SER A 28 9.18 -3.32 11.34
C SER A 28 8.31 -3.13 12.58
N LEU A 29 7.10 -3.70 12.59
CA LEU A 29 6.20 -3.68 13.75
C LEU A 29 6.77 -4.42 14.96
N VAL A 30 7.33 -5.61 14.73
CA VAL A 30 8.01 -6.39 15.78
C VAL A 30 9.19 -5.60 16.36
N ALA A 31 10.03 -5.01 15.49
CA ALA A 31 11.15 -4.18 15.93
C ALA A 31 10.66 -2.95 16.72
N LEU A 32 9.60 -2.28 16.26
CA LEU A 32 9.02 -1.12 16.94
C LEU A 32 8.51 -1.49 18.34
N ILE A 33 7.77 -2.59 18.47
CA ILE A 33 7.28 -3.10 19.75
C ILE A 33 8.45 -3.47 20.67
N ALA A 34 9.49 -4.10 20.13
CA ALA A 34 10.67 -4.48 20.92
C ALA A 34 11.41 -3.25 21.48
N VAL A 35 11.43 -2.13 20.75
CA VAL A 35 12.11 -0.90 21.16
C VAL A 35 11.27 -0.06 22.11
N LEU A 36 9.98 0.12 21.82
CA LEU A 36 9.11 1.06 22.53
C LEU A 36 8.23 0.41 23.60
N GLY A 37 8.17 -0.92 23.63
CA GLY A 37 7.20 -1.66 24.43
C GLY A 37 5.79 -1.58 23.86
N SER A 38 4.94 -2.50 24.30
CA SER A 38 3.50 -2.53 23.98
C SER A 38 2.77 -3.10 25.18
N GLU A 39 1.70 -2.42 25.62
CA GLU A 39 0.81 -2.94 26.64
C GLU A 39 -0.41 -3.59 25.98
N PRO A 40 -0.82 -4.80 26.41
CA PRO A 40 -2.00 -5.45 25.88
C PRO A 40 -3.26 -4.64 26.20
N GLY A 41 -4.05 -4.33 25.18
CA GLY A 41 -5.28 -3.56 25.29
C GLY A 41 -6.45 -4.25 24.58
N PRO A 42 -7.70 -3.91 24.90
CA PRO A 42 -8.84 -4.41 24.16
C PRO A 42 -8.88 -3.79 22.76
N PHE A 43 -9.19 -4.61 21.75
CA PHE A 43 -9.43 -4.10 20.40
C PHE A 43 -10.64 -3.16 20.35
N SER A 44 -10.50 -2.02 19.68
CA SER A 44 -11.60 -1.07 19.45
C SER A 44 -11.76 -0.75 17.97
N TRP A 45 -12.87 -1.22 17.38
CA TRP A 45 -13.24 -0.86 16.01
C TRP A 45 -13.37 0.65 15.81
N ARG A 46 -13.89 1.37 16.83
CA ARG A 46 -14.04 2.83 16.77
C ARG A 46 -12.69 3.51 16.66
N MET A 47 -11.71 3.05 17.44
CA MET A 47 -10.36 3.57 17.38
C MET A 47 -9.71 3.25 16.04
N PHE A 48 -9.77 1.98 15.59
CA PHE A 48 -9.22 1.56 14.31
C PHE A 48 -9.76 2.41 13.16
N LEU A 49 -11.08 2.59 13.08
CA LEU A 49 -11.72 3.39 12.04
C LEU A 49 -11.36 4.88 12.14
N SER A 50 -11.23 5.43 13.34
CA SER A 50 -10.83 6.82 13.53
C SER A 50 -9.41 7.07 13.02
N VAL A 51 -8.49 6.17 13.37
CA VAL A 51 -7.10 6.19 12.90
C VAL A 51 -7.06 6.01 11.38
N TRP A 52 -7.82 5.05 10.86
CA TRP A 52 -7.92 4.80 9.43
C TRP A 52 -8.39 6.04 8.67
N VAL A 53 -9.47 6.69 9.13
CA VAL A 53 -9.99 7.92 8.52
C VAL A 53 -8.98 9.06 8.61
N PHE A 54 -8.29 9.20 9.75
CA PHE A 54 -7.26 10.21 9.92
C PHE A 54 -6.12 10.03 8.90
N PHE A 55 -5.56 8.82 8.78
CA PHE A 55 -4.50 8.55 7.82
C PHE A 55 -4.98 8.62 6.36
N ALA A 56 -6.23 8.24 6.09
CA ALA A 56 -6.82 8.40 4.76
C ALA A 56 -6.94 9.88 4.38
N ALA A 57 -7.36 10.74 5.31
CA ALA A 57 -7.45 12.19 5.11
C ALA A 57 -6.06 12.81 4.91
N VAL A 58 -5.09 12.45 5.77
CA VAL A 58 -3.70 12.92 5.65
C VAL A 58 -3.09 12.47 4.32
N GLY A 59 -3.21 11.19 3.96
CA GLY A 59 -2.69 10.66 2.70
C GLY A 59 -3.31 11.35 1.48
N THR A 60 -4.61 11.63 1.52
CA THR A 60 -5.31 12.36 0.45
C THR A 60 -4.81 13.81 0.37
N ALA A 61 -4.65 14.48 1.50
CA ALA A 61 -4.16 15.86 1.57
C ALA A 61 -2.71 15.98 1.09
N SER A 62 -1.83 15.06 1.50
CA SER A 62 -0.45 14.98 1.03
C SER A 62 -0.38 14.76 -0.48
N ALA A 63 -1.15 13.79 -1.00
CA ALA A 63 -1.19 13.55 -2.45
C ALA A 63 -1.72 14.75 -3.24
N TRP A 64 -2.70 15.48 -2.69
CA TRP A 64 -3.19 16.73 -3.29
C TRP A 64 -2.13 17.83 -3.26
N TRP A 65 -1.41 17.96 -2.15
CA TRP A 65 -0.34 18.92 -1.96
C TRP A 65 0.85 18.68 -2.89
N ASP A 66 1.26 17.42 -3.06
CA ASP A 66 2.36 17.04 -3.97
C ASP A 66 2.01 17.36 -5.42
N ARG A 67 0.77 17.11 -5.84
CA ARG A 67 0.28 17.50 -7.18
C ARG A 67 0.30 19.02 -7.37
N ARG A 68 -0.02 19.79 -6.33
CA ARG A 68 0.00 21.27 -6.35
C ARG A 68 1.41 21.83 -6.47
N ARG A 69 2.41 21.16 -5.89
CA ARG A 69 3.82 21.60 -5.95
C ARG A 69 4.55 21.18 -7.23
N GLY A 70 3.88 20.48 -8.15
CA GLY A 70 4.51 20.06 -9.40
C GLY A 70 5.62 19.03 -9.19
N GLY A 71 5.53 18.20 -8.14
CA GLY A 71 6.45 17.08 -7.85
C GLY A 71 6.30 15.92 -8.84
N GLN A 72 6.32 16.24 -10.13
CA GLN A 72 5.96 15.39 -11.25
C GLN A 72 7.19 14.78 -11.95
N GLU A 73 8.39 15.03 -11.42
CA GLU A 73 9.66 14.66 -12.05
C GLU A 73 9.92 13.14 -12.08
N ASP A 74 9.28 12.36 -11.20
CA ASP A 74 9.38 10.89 -11.16
C ASP A 74 8.08 10.18 -11.59
N GLU A 75 7.21 10.87 -12.33
CA GLU A 75 5.93 10.30 -12.72
C GLU A 75 6.11 9.31 -13.89
N PRO A 76 5.75 8.02 -13.75
CA PRO A 76 6.06 7.02 -14.75
C PRO A 76 5.35 7.32 -16.07
N ALA A 77 6.05 7.16 -17.20
CA ALA A 77 5.61 7.62 -18.53
C ALA A 77 4.20 7.12 -18.94
N TRP A 78 3.79 5.94 -18.46
CA TRP A 78 2.45 5.40 -18.70
C TRP A 78 1.33 6.23 -18.06
N ARG A 79 1.57 7.00 -16.99
CA ARG A 79 0.54 7.81 -16.31
C ARG A 79 -0.07 8.87 -17.24
N ALA A 80 0.72 9.41 -18.17
CA ALA A 80 0.24 10.42 -19.12
C ALA A 80 -0.77 9.87 -20.13
N ARG A 81 -0.74 8.56 -20.39
CA ARG A 81 -1.58 7.89 -21.41
C ARG A 81 -2.59 6.91 -20.81
N ALA A 82 -2.51 6.64 -19.51
CA ALA A 82 -3.41 5.72 -18.84
C ALA A 82 -4.86 6.21 -18.80
N PRO A 83 -5.83 5.27 -18.87
CA PRO A 83 -7.23 5.62 -18.72
C PRO A 83 -7.50 6.21 -17.33
N ARG A 84 -8.34 7.26 -17.27
CA ARG A 84 -8.70 7.96 -16.01
C ARG A 84 -9.17 7.02 -14.90
N ARG A 85 -9.82 5.91 -15.24
CA ARG A 85 -10.28 4.90 -14.28
C ARG A 85 -9.11 4.18 -13.56
N LEU A 86 -8.01 3.91 -14.28
CA LEU A 86 -6.81 3.29 -13.70
C LEU A 86 -6.09 4.27 -12.77
N LEU A 87 -6.00 5.54 -13.17
CA LEU A 87 -5.40 6.60 -12.34
C LEU A 87 -6.19 6.81 -11.04
N LEU A 88 -7.52 6.86 -11.14
CA LEU A 88 -8.40 6.95 -9.97
C LEU A 88 -8.25 5.72 -9.07
N GLY A 89 -8.24 4.52 -9.66
CA GLY A 89 -8.07 3.27 -8.93
C GLY A 89 -6.76 3.23 -8.15
N ILE A 90 -5.64 3.62 -8.77
CA ILE A 90 -4.33 3.66 -8.10
C ILE A 90 -4.33 4.69 -6.97
N ALA A 91 -4.91 5.87 -7.18
CA ALA A 91 -5.02 6.88 -6.13
C ALA A 91 -5.83 6.39 -4.93
N ILE A 92 -6.97 5.74 -5.17
CA ILE A 92 -7.79 5.13 -4.11
C ILE A 92 -7.00 4.02 -3.39
N ALA A 93 -6.30 3.18 -4.15
CA ALA A 93 -5.53 2.08 -3.59
C ALA A 93 -4.34 2.56 -2.76
N ASP A 94 -3.64 3.63 -3.13
CA ASP A 94 -2.56 4.23 -2.33
C ASP A 94 -3.08 4.74 -0.98
N VAL A 95 -4.23 5.42 -0.97
CA VAL A 95 -4.87 5.90 0.27
C VAL A 95 -5.36 4.73 1.11
N TRP A 96 -6.01 3.75 0.48
CA TRP A 96 -6.49 2.54 1.15
C TRP A 96 -5.36 1.77 1.83
N TRP A 97 -4.27 1.51 1.10
CA TRP A 97 -3.09 0.81 1.62
C TRP A 97 -2.51 1.53 2.82
N SER A 98 -2.21 2.83 2.68
CA SER A 98 -1.53 3.62 3.72
C SER A 98 -2.38 3.73 4.98
N ALA A 99 -3.68 4.02 4.83
CA ALA A 99 -4.60 4.06 5.95
C ALA A 99 -4.76 2.70 6.65
N THR A 100 -4.87 1.62 5.87
CA THR A 100 -5.03 0.27 6.42
C THR A 100 -3.79 -0.20 7.18
N VAL A 101 -2.60 0.07 6.65
CA VAL A 101 -1.34 -0.31 7.30
C VAL A 101 -1.03 0.56 8.51
N ALA A 102 -1.30 1.85 8.46
CA ALA A 102 -1.13 2.72 9.61
C ALA A 102 -2.10 2.34 10.75
N ALA A 103 -3.38 2.09 10.42
CA ALA A 103 -4.39 1.71 11.41
C ALA A 103 -4.12 0.32 12.00
N SER A 104 -3.75 -0.67 11.18
CA SER A 104 -3.39 -2.00 11.67
C SER A 104 -2.13 -1.93 12.53
N GLY A 105 -1.09 -1.24 12.08
CA GLY A 105 0.16 -1.09 12.81
C GLY A 105 -0.02 -0.38 14.16
N LEU A 106 -0.79 0.71 14.20
CA LEU A 106 -1.06 1.42 15.45
C LEU A 106 -1.89 0.57 16.42
N SER A 107 -2.89 -0.17 15.91
CA SER A 107 -3.71 -1.05 16.75
C SER A 107 -2.90 -2.21 17.32
N VAL A 108 -1.91 -2.69 16.58
CA VAL A 108 -0.96 -3.72 17.03
C VAL A 108 -0.01 -3.15 18.07
N TYR A 109 0.54 -1.96 17.82
CA TYR A 109 1.45 -1.28 18.74
C TYR A 109 0.79 -0.98 20.09
N GLN A 110 -0.48 -0.58 20.09
CA GLN A 110 -1.25 -0.35 21.33
C GLN A 110 -1.77 -1.65 21.97
N GLY A 111 -1.33 -2.81 21.49
CA GLY A 111 -1.70 -4.12 22.00
C GLY A 111 -3.18 -4.47 21.81
N GLY A 112 -3.93 -3.67 21.06
CA GLY A 112 -5.33 -3.88 20.72
C GLY A 112 -5.53 -4.98 19.68
N LEU A 113 -4.52 -5.28 18.86
CA LEU A 113 -4.62 -6.27 17.79
C LEU A 113 -3.40 -7.19 17.80
N GLY A 114 -3.63 -8.51 17.88
CA GLY A 114 -2.54 -9.47 17.84
C GLY A 114 -1.80 -9.44 16.50
N LEU A 115 -0.47 -9.62 16.51
CA LEU A 115 0.37 -9.64 15.30
C LEU A 115 -0.17 -10.58 14.21
N TRP A 116 -0.72 -11.72 14.60
CA TRP A 116 -1.35 -12.67 13.67
C TRP A 116 -2.55 -12.12 12.93
N CYS A 117 -3.35 -11.26 13.58
CA CYS A 117 -4.49 -10.59 12.95
C CYS A 117 -4.04 -9.40 12.09
N ALA A 118 -2.85 -8.86 12.35
CA ALA A 118 -2.29 -7.76 11.57
C ALA A 118 -1.90 -8.21 10.16
N VAL A 119 -1.41 -9.43 10.02
CA VAL A 119 -0.98 -10.02 8.73
C VAL A 119 -2.09 -9.96 7.67
N PRO A 120 -3.30 -10.52 7.89
CA PRO A 120 -4.36 -10.47 6.89
C PRO A 120 -4.86 -9.04 6.63
N LEU A 121 -4.92 -8.17 7.64
CA LEU A 121 -5.33 -6.77 7.46
C LEU A 121 -4.33 -5.99 6.59
N THR A 122 -3.04 -6.14 6.87
CA THR A 122 -1.99 -5.53 6.07
C THR A 122 -1.99 -6.09 4.65
N ALA A 123 -2.21 -7.40 4.47
CA ALA A 123 -2.35 -8.00 3.14
C ALA A 123 -3.54 -7.43 2.35
N LEU A 124 -4.70 -7.26 3.00
CA LEU A 124 -5.88 -6.62 2.40
C LEU A 124 -5.64 -5.14 2.05
N GLY A 125 -4.80 -4.45 2.81
CA GLY A 125 -4.35 -3.09 2.49
C GLY A 125 -3.46 -3.05 1.25
N VAL A 126 -2.45 -3.92 1.19
CA VAL A 126 -1.42 -3.96 0.13
C VAL A 126 -1.98 -4.47 -1.21
N PHE A 127 -2.84 -5.49 -1.17
CA PHE A 127 -3.22 -6.25 -2.35
C PHE A 127 -3.81 -5.39 -3.50
N PRO A 128 -4.80 -4.49 -3.27
CA PRO A 128 -5.35 -3.67 -4.34
C PRO A 128 -4.29 -2.80 -5.03
N LEU A 129 -3.33 -2.28 -4.24
CA LEU A 129 -2.27 -1.43 -4.75
C LEU A 129 -1.32 -2.20 -5.65
N VAL A 130 -0.84 -3.36 -5.18
CA VAL A 130 0.07 -4.22 -5.96
C VAL A 130 -0.62 -4.72 -7.24
N LEU A 131 -1.89 -5.11 -7.15
CA LEU A 131 -2.66 -5.57 -8.30
C LEU A 131 -2.78 -4.46 -9.36
N LEU A 132 -3.16 -3.24 -8.97
CA LEU A 132 -3.32 -2.13 -9.91
C LEU A 132 -1.98 -1.66 -10.49
N ARG A 133 -0.91 -1.64 -9.71
CA ARG A 133 0.45 -1.41 -10.22
C ARG A 133 0.92 -2.53 -11.14
N HIS A 134 0.48 -3.77 -10.91
CA HIS A 134 0.74 -4.89 -11.80
C HIS A 134 0.10 -4.67 -13.17
N LEU A 135 -1.19 -4.33 -13.17
CA LEU A 135 -1.97 -4.02 -14.36
C LEU A 135 -1.41 -2.82 -15.13
N ALA A 136 -1.06 -1.74 -14.44
CA ALA A 136 -0.44 -0.56 -15.05
C ALA A 136 0.86 -0.90 -15.77
N GLY A 137 1.73 -1.72 -15.16
CA GLY A 137 2.96 -2.15 -15.82
C GLY A 137 2.75 -3.09 -17.01
N ARG A 138 1.60 -3.79 -17.10
CA ARG A 138 1.25 -4.55 -18.32
C ARG A 138 0.70 -3.66 -19.42
N TYR A 139 -0.06 -2.62 -19.05
CA TYR A 139 -0.54 -1.62 -19.99
C TYR A 139 0.63 -0.93 -20.71
N GLU A 140 1.64 -0.49 -19.97
CA GLU A 140 2.86 0.12 -20.51
C GLU A 140 3.58 -0.81 -21.52
N GLN A 141 3.68 -2.10 -21.22
CA GLN A 141 4.31 -3.08 -22.10
C GLN A 141 3.51 -3.32 -23.38
N ALA A 142 2.18 -3.30 -23.30
CA ALA A 142 1.31 -3.42 -24.46
C ALA A 142 1.39 -2.19 -25.37
N GLU A 143 1.42 -0.97 -24.80
CA GLU A 143 1.62 0.25 -25.60
C GLU A 143 2.99 0.28 -26.28
N THR A 144 4.06 -0.09 -25.59
CA THR A 144 5.42 -0.08 -26.16
C THR A 144 5.60 -1.13 -27.26
N ALA A 145 4.82 -2.20 -27.25
CA ALA A 145 4.84 -3.22 -28.30
C ALA A 145 4.02 -2.84 -29.54
N ALA A 146 3.14 -1.83 -29.44
CA ALA A 146 2.26 -1.36 -30.51
C ALA A 146 2.78 -0.11 -31.23
N SER A 147 3.81 0.55 -30.68
CA SER A 147 4.53 1.70 -31.26
C SER A 147 5.80 1.27 -31.97
#